data_AF-A0A9X2CCE3-F1
#
_entry.id   AF-A0A9X2CCE3-F1
#
_cell.length_a   1.000
_cell.length_b   1.000
_cell.length_c   1.000
_cell.angle_alpha   90.00
_cell.angle_beta   90.00
_cell.angle_gamma   90.00
#
_symmetry.space_group_name_H-M   'P 1'
#
loop_
_entity.id
_entity.type
_entity.pdbx_description
1 polymer ?
#
loop_
_entity_poly.entity_id
_entity_poly.type
_entity_poly.pdbx_seq_one_letter_code
_entity_poly.pdbx_strand_id
1 'polypeptide(L)'
;MKVRLRTVTSQRLLSYLGKTMQVKHFINLSALGALSLLSANVVAGSLEQAKQLHDRIAGVAASETTLQSMATLLDDGKPIEAAYLAMETPAFYSTTLKLFATPWTNIEQDIFAPLNDYSATVIGAVRDDVDFREILQADMVYVGKNSLNLPAYNRNDNAHYQALEDQFIDLKEGLERTTQSSLNGLPSSATAGVLTSRAAAKEFFYLGTNRAMFRFTLMNHLCTDLEPLKDNTRSTDRIRQDVSRSPGGDSRLFINNCSSCHSGMDPLAQAFAYYNYEFNPEQDPTGESGAIAYNTSGQTDPDTGTRVQAKYHINSTSFPYGFVTPNDDWQNYWRQGPNQKLGWDSDLPGQGSGAKSFGQELANSNAFAQCQVKKVFKSVCLRDAESQADIAQISATTASFKQNAYQLKRVFAEVGNYCMGE
;
A
#
# COMPACT_ATOMS: atom_id res chain seq x y z
N MET A 1 -74.05 25.85 -21.56
CA MET A 1 -74.74 25.79 -22.89
C MET A 1 -73.99 24.76 -23.73
N LYS A 2 -74.47 23.51 -23.81
CA LYS A 2 -75.15 22.88 -24.99
C LYS A 2 -74.42 23.21 -26.30
N VAL A 3 -73.94 22.24 -27.09
CA VAL A 3 -74.77 21.33 -27.90
C VAL A 3 -74.12 19.94 -28.09
N ARG A 4 -74.97 18.89 -28.03
CA ARG A 4 -74.74 17.47 -28.35
C ARG A 4 -74.68 17.24 -29.86
N LEU A 5 -74.03 16.16 -30.30
CA LEU A 5 -74.56 15.29 -31.37
C LEU A 5 -74.17 13.82 -31.13
N ARG A 6 -75.17 12.96 -31.28
CA ARG A 6 -75.16 11.49 -31.16
C ARG A 6 -74.79 10.88 -32.53
N THR A 7 -74.20 9.67 -32.56
CA THR A 7 -74.91 8.42 -32.95
C THR A 7 -74.00 7.18 -32.88
N VAL A 8 -74.62 6.08 -32.43
CA VAL A 8 -74.17 4.68 -32.41
C VAL A 8 -74.63 4.06 -33.76
N THR A 9 -74.04 3.04 -34.39
CA THR A 9 -74.20 1.59 -34.09
C THR A 9 -73.51 0.71 -35.15
N SER A 10 -73.07 -0.48 -34.72
CA SER A 10 -72.99 -1.78 -35.44
C SER A 10 -71.89 -1.97 -36.51
N GLN A 11 -70.76 -2.63 -36.24
CA GLN A 11 -70.51 -4.08 -36.11
C GLN A 11 -70.93 -4.99 -37.28
N ARG A 12 -69.95 -5.82 -37.68
CA ARG A 12 -69.98 -7.08 -38.46
C ARG A 12 -69.89 -6.99 -39.98
N LEU A 13 -68.64 -7.08 -40.47
CA LEU A 13 -68.25 -7.89 -41.63
C LEU A 13 -66.73 -8.11 -41.59
N LEU A 14 -66.32 -9.01 -40.70
CA LEU A 14 -64.99 -9.62 -40.65
C LEU A 14 -65.20 -11.12 -40.71
N SER A 15 -64.88 -11.74 -41.84
CA SER A 15 -64.35 -13.11 -41.93
C SER A 15 -64.50 -13.59 -43.37
N TYR A 16 -63.40 -13.59 -44.10
CA TYR A 16 -63.06 -14.41 -45.28
C TYR A 16 -62.10 -13.57 -46.12
N LEU A 17 -60.80 -13.62 -45.80
CA LEU A 17 -59.66 -13.30 -46.71
C LEU A 17 -58.29 -13.19 -45.98
N GLY A 18 -58.24 -13.24 -44.65
CA GLY A 18 -56.99 -12.97 -43.90
C GLY A 18 -56.11 -14.16 -43.50
N LYS A 19 -56.24 -15.36 -44.06
CA LYS A 19 -55.60 -16.58 -43.48
C LYS A 19 -54.40 -17.19 -44.22
N THR A 20 -53.96 -16.66 -45.36
CA THR A 20 -52.85 -17.27 -46.12
C THR A 20 -51.59 -16.42 -46.27
N MET A 21 -51.59 -15.17 -45.78
CA MET A 21 -50.47 -14.23 -45.99
C MET A 21 -49.72 -13.80 -44.72
N GLN A 22 -49.94 -14.45 -43.57
CA GLN A 22 -49.16 -14.19 -42.34
C GLN A 22 -48.16 -15.31 -41.96
N VAL A 23 -48.30 -16.53 -42.47
CA VAL A 23 -47.46 -17.63 -41.99
C VAL A 23 -46.02 -17.58 -42.52
N LYS A 24 -45.78 -16.99 -43.71
CA LYS A 24 -44.42 -16.95 -44.30
C LYS A 24 -43.53 -15.80 -43.79
N HIS A 25 -44.09 -14.71 -43.25
CA HIS A 25 -43.30 -13.60 -42.70
C HIS A 25 -42.94 -13.78 -41.22
N PHE A 26 -43.73 -14.52 -40.44
CA PHE A 26 -43.41 -14.80 -39.04
C PHE A 26 -42.30 -15.84 -38.88
N ILE A 27 -42.16 -16.81 -39.81
CA ILE A 27 -41.12 -17.84 -39.71
C ILE A 27 -39.71 -17.26 -39.97
N ASN A 28 -39.58 -16.24 -40.85
CA ASN A 28 -38.30 -15.61 -41.12
C ASN A 28 -37.87 -14.56 -40.07
N LEU A 29 -38.82 -13.93 -39.36
CA LEU A 29 -38.49 -13.01 -38.26
C LEU A 29 -38.17 -13.73 -36.95
N SER A 30 -38.78 -14.90 -36.71
CA SER A 30 -38.47 -15.74 -35.54
C SER A 30 -37.12 -16.45 -35.65
N ALA A 31 -36.62 -16.72 -36.86
CA ALA A 31 -35.30 -17.30 -37.07
C ALA A 31 -34.15 -16.29 -36.85
N LEU A 32 -34.36 -15.01 -37.14
CA LEU A 32 -33.36 -13.96 -36.85
C LEU A 32 -33.38 -13.48 -35.39
N GLY A 33 -34.52 -13.56 -34.69
CA GLY A 33 -34.61 -13.19 -33.26
C GLY A 33 -34.08 -14.26 -32.29
N ALA A 34 -34.06 -15.54 -32.71
CA ALA A 34 -33.56 -16.64 -31.90
C ALA A 34 -32.01 -16.76 -31.88
N LEU A 35 -31.32 -16.13 -32.83
CA LEU A 35 -29.85 -16.16 -32.91
C LEU A 35 -29.17 -15.07 -32.04
N SER A 36 -29.92 -14.09 -31.56
CA SER A 36 -29.43 -12.97 -30.75
C SER A 36 -29.38 -13.25 -29.24
N LEU A 37 -29.80 -14.44 -28.80
CA LEU A 37 -29.87 -14.84 -27.39
C LEU A 37 -28.77 -15.83 -26.98
N LEU A 38 -27.85 -16.15 -27.89
CA LEU A 38 -26.63 -16.92 -27.63
C LEU A 38 -25.43 -15.97 -27.74
N SER A 39 -25.39 -14.96 -26.87
CA SER A 39 -24.11 -14.33 -26.51
C SER A 39 -23.31 -15.36 -25.72
N ALA A 40 -22.65 -16.28 -26.42
CA ALA A 40 -21.62 -17.10 -25.79
C ALA A 40 -20.56 -16.13 -25.30
N ASN A 41 -20.37 -16.01 -23.99
CA ASN A 41 -19.17 -15.39 -23.45
C ASN A 41 -18.01 -16.21 -24.01
N VAL A 42 -17.22 -15.60 -24.90
CA VAL A 42 -15.98 -16.21 -25.38
C VAL A 42 -15.01 -16.12 -24.21
N VAL A 43 -15.01 -17.14 -23.37
CA VAL A 43 -14.02 -17.30 -22.31
C VAL A 43 -12.77 -17.86 -22.98
N ALA A 44 -11.64 -17.19 -22.78
CA ALA A 44 -10.33 -17.70 -23.16
C ALA A 44 -10.16 -19.15 -22.65
N GLY A 45 -9.53 -20.03 -23.44
CA GLY A 45 -9.22 -21.38 -22.98
C GLY A 45 -8.28 -21.35 -21.79
N SER A 46 -8.16 -22.49 -21.09
CA SER A 46 -7.31 -22.60 -19.90
C SER A 46 -5.84 -22.27 -20.19
N LEU A 47 -5.36 -22.53 -21.42
CA LEU A 47 -4.01 -22.17 -21.83
C LEU A 47 -3.81 -20.67 -21.98
N GLU A 48 -4.76 -19.97 -22.60
CA GLU A 48 -4.71 -18.51 -22.73
C GLU A 48 -4.84 -17.82 -21.37
N GLN A 49 -5.72 -18.32 -20.50
CA GLN A 49 -5.85 -17.83 -19.12
C GLN A 49 -4.58 -18.10 -18.31
N ALA A 50 -3.98 -19.28 -18.43
CA ALA A 50 -2.71 -19.61 -17.78
C ALA A 50 -1.59 -18.66 -18.22
N LYS A 51 -1.51 -18.36 -19.53
CA LYS A 51 -0.54 -17.39 -20.05
C LYS A 51 -0.79 -16.00 -19.47
N GLN A 52 -2.02 -15.52 -19.49
CA GLN A 52 -2.36 -14.20 -18.98
C GLN A 52 -2.11 -14.08 -17.47
N LEU A 53 -2.48 -15.10 -16.70
CA LEU A 53 -2.18 -15.20 -15.27
C LEU A 53 -0.68 -15.12 -15.00
N HIS A 54 0.12 -15.90 -15.74
CA HIS A 54 1.57 -15.89 -15.58
C HIS A 54 2.17 -14.52 -15.93
N ASP A 55 1.84 -13.97 -17.09
CA ASP A 55 2.42 -12.70 -17.56
C ASP A 55 2.10 -11.55 -16.60
N ARG A 56 0.88 -11.51 -16.04
CA ARG A 56 0.46 -10.50 -15.06
C ARG A 56 1.16 -10.62 -13.70
N ILE A 57 1.51 -11.84 -13.28
CA ILE A 57 2.21 -12.09 -12.01
C ILE A 57 3.72 -11.91 -12.18
N ALA A 58 4.31 -12.58 -13.16
CA ALA A 58 5.76 -12.69 -13.32
C ALA A 58 6.38 -11.55 -14.14
N GLY A 59 5.59 -10.83 -14.95
CA GLY A 59 6.08 -9.78 -15.85
C GLY A 59 6.93 -10.29 -17.02
N VAL A 60 7.02 -11.62 -17.21
CA VAL A 60 7.78 -12.28 -18.28
C VAL A 60 7.01 -13.49 -18.82
N ALA A 61 7.32 -13.89 -20.04
CA ALA A 61 6.73 -15.07 -20.65
C ALA A 61 7.16 -16.37 -19.94
N ALA A 62 6.21 -17.29 -19.76
CA ALA A 62 6.45 -18.62 -19.22
C ALA A 62 7.03 -19.60 -20.25
N SER A 63 7.62 -20.69 -19.76
CA SER A 63 7.90 -21.87 -20.59
C SER A 63 6.60 -22.59 -20.99
N GLU A 64 6.62 -23.32 -22.11
CA GLU A 64 5.48 -24.14 -22.54
C GLU A 64 5.05 -25.15 -21.46
N THR A 65 6.02 -25.80 -20.80
CA THR A 65 5.76 -26.78 -19.73
C THR A 65 5.09 -26.14 -18.51
N THR A 66 5.47 -24.91 -18.15
CA THR A 66 4.83 -24.17 -17.07
C THR A 66 3.39 -23.83 -17.43
N LEU A 67 3.15 -23.34 -18.66
CA LEU A 67 1.80 -23.00 -19.12
C LEU A 67 0.87 -24.21 -19.18
N GLN A 68 1.35 -25.36 -19.66
CA GLN A 68 0.56 -26.60 -19.66
C GLN A 68 0.20 -27.06 -18.25
N SER A 69 1.14 -26.94 -17.31
CA SER A 69 0.91 -27.27 -15.89
C SER A 69 -0.11 -26.32 -15.26
N MET A 70 0.00 -25.02 -15.53
CA MET A 70 -0.96 -24.02 -15.06
C MET A 70 -2.35 -24.23 -15.68
N ALA A 71 -2.44 -24.52 -16.99
CA ALA A 71 -3.71 -24.81 -17.66
C ALA A 71 -4.41 -26.02 -17.04
N THR A 72 -3.65 -27.09 -16.75
CA THR A 72 -4.18 -28.26 -16.03
C THR A 72 -4.74 -27.90 -14.65
N LEU A 73 -4.04 -27.05 -13.89
CA LEU A 73 -4.53 -26.56 -12.60
C LEU A 73 -5.81 -25.73 -12.75
N LEU A 74 -5.92 -24.91 -13.80
CA LEU A 74 -7.14 -24.14 -14.08
C LEU A 74 -8.32 -25.04 -14.45
N ASP A 75 -8.10 -26.05 -15.30
CA ASP A 75 -9.11 -27.04 -15.68
C ASP A 75 -9.61 -27.86 -14.47
N ASP A 76 -8.71 -28.10 -13.50
CA ASP A 76 -9.03 -28.73 -12.20
C ASP A 76 -9.76 -27.82 -11.21
N GLY A 77 -9.99 -26.54 -11.56
CA GLY A 77 -10.60 -25.56 -10.65
C GLY A 77 -9.66 -25.10 -9.51
N LYS A 78 -8.34 -25.10 -9.74
CA LYS A 78 -7.27 -24.73 -8.78
C LYS A 78 -6.50 -23.47 -9.24
N PRO A 79 -7.16 -22.32 -9.40
CA PRO A 79 -6.51 -21.12 -9.93
C PRO A 79 -5.48 -20.51 -9.00
N ILE A 80 -5.62 -20.71 -7.68
CA ILE A 80 -4.66 -20.17 -6.72
C ILE A 80 -3.34 -20.94 -6.82
N GLU A 81 -3.39 -22.27 -6.96
CA GLU A 81 -2.24 -23.12 -7.18
C GLU A 81 -1.56 -22.80 -8.52
N ALA A 82 -2.33 -22.52 -9.58
CA ALA A 82 -1.79 -22.05 -10.85
C ALA A 82 -1.04 -20.71 -10.69
N ALA A 83 -1.59 -19.77 -9.91
CA ALA A 83 -0.94 -18.50 -9.63
C ALA A 83 0.33 -18.66 -8.77
N TYR A 84 0.33 -19.56 -7.79
CA TYR A 84 1.55 -19.90 -7.03
C TYR A 84 2.64 -20.47 -7.93
N LEU A 85 2.28 -21.34 -8.89
CA LEU A 85 3.24 -21.84 -9.87
C LEU A 85 3.83 -20.70 -10.72
N ALA A 86 3.05 -19.67 -11.06
CA ALA A 86 3.58 -18.49 -11.74
C ALA A 86 4.57 -17.69 -10.88
N MET A 87 4.39 -17.67 -9.55
CA MET A 87 5.31 -16.99 -8.62
C MET A 87 6.63 -17.74 -8.40
N GLU A 88 6.76 -18.98 -8.86
CA GLU A 88 8.00 -19.75 -8.69
C GLU A 88 9.16 -19.23 -9.53
N THR A 89 8.88 -18.46 -10.58
CA THR A 89 9.91 -17.84 -11.42
C THR A 89 10.68 -16.73 -10.68
N PRO A 90 12.02 -16.65 -10.82
CA PRO A 90 12.83 -15.57 -10.27
C PRO A 90 12.35 -14.15 -10.62
N ALA A 91 11.72 -13.99 -11.78
CA ALA A 91 11.23 -12.70 -12.27
C ALA A 91 10.14 -12.09 -11.38
N PHE A 92 9.33 -12.92 -10.71
CA PHE A 92 8.34 -12.42 -9.75
C PHE A 92 9.02 -11.62 -8.62
N TYR A 93 10.17 -12.07 -8.12
CA TYR A 93 10.89 -11.42 -7.03
C TYR A 93 11.80 -10.30 -7.53
N SER A 94 12.56 -10.56 -8.59
CA SER A 94 13.59 -9.65 -9.09
C SER A 94 13.05 -8.52 -9.97
N THR A 95 11.84 -8.68 -10.50
CA THR A 95 11.17 -7.69 -11.34
C THR A 95 9.87 -7.22 -10.69
N THR A 96 8.86 -8.09 -10.55
CA THR A 96 7.51 -7.66 -10.12
C THR A 96 7.54 -7.08 -8.71
N LEU A 97 8.05 -7.81 -7.72
CA LEU A 97 8.08 -7.35 -6.33
C LEU A 97 9.05 -6.18 -6.10
N LYS A 98 10.15 -6.11 -6.86
CA LYS A 98 11.04 -4.95 -6.85
C LYS A 98 10.28 -3.69 -7.30
N LEU A 99 9.72 -3.70 -8.52
CA LEU A 99 8.94 -2.56 -9.04
C LEU A 99 7.73 -2.21 -8.17
N PHE A 100 7.13 -3.21 -7.54
CA PHE A 100 6.02 -3.04 -6.60
C PHE A 100 6.44 -2.26 -5.34
N ALA A 101 7.60 -2.56 -4.77
CA ALA A 101 8.07 -1.99 -3.51
C ALA A 101 8.86 -0.67 -3.68
N THR A 102 9.62 -0.51 -4.78
CA THR A 102 10.55 0.61 -5.00
C THR A 102 9.91 2.01 -4.83
N PRO A 103 8.69 2.28 -5.33
CA PRO A 103 8.07 3.61 -5.16
C PRO A 103 7.81 4.02 -3.71
N TRP A 104 7.91 3.10 -2.76
CA TRP A 104 7.67 3.37 -1.33
C TRP A 104 8.95 3.75 -0.61
N THR A 105 10.08 3.65 -1.28
CA THR A 105 11.41 3.81 -0.68
C THR A 105 12.05 5.16 -0.99
N ASN A 106 11.37 6.07 -1.70
CA ASN A 106 11.89 7.38 -2.10
C ASN A 106 10.77 8.42 -2.20
N ILE A 107 11.11 9.70 -2.03
CA ILE A 107 10.13 10.79 -2.02
C ILE A 107 9.50 11.06 -3.39
N GLU A 108 10.22 10.74 -4.48
CA GLU A 108 9.76 10.90 -5.87
C GLU A 108 8.75 9.83 -6.29
N GLN A 109 8.65 8.73 -5.52
CA GLN A 109 7.93 7.51 -5.88
C GLN A 109 8.39 6.93 -7.24
N ASP A 110 9.67 7.12 -7.55
CA ASP A 110 10.30 6.59 -8.77
C ASP A 110 10.36 5.05 -8.70
N ILE A 111 9.83 4.40 -9.73
CA ILE A 111 9.87 2.94 -9.89
C ILE A 111 11.27 2.43 -10.27
N PHE A 112 12.16 3.31 -10.75
CA PHE A 112 13.50 2.97 -11.21
C PHE A 112 14.59 3.20 -10.16
N ALA A 113 14.23 3.61 -8.94
CA ALA A 113 15.21 3.73 -7.87
C ALA A 113 15.90 2.36 -7.59
N PRO A 114 17.20 2.36 -7.22
CA PRO A 114 17.93 1.12 -6.99
C PRO A 114 17.33 0.25 -5.88
N LEU A 115 17.58 -1.06 -5.97
CA LEU A 115 17.34 -1.99 -4.86
C LEU A 115 18.02 -1.46 -3.59
N ASN A 116 17.33 -1.55 -2.46
CA ASN A 116 17.80 -1.08 -1.16
C ASN A 116 17.24 -1.97 -0.04
N ASP A 117 17.62 -1.68 1.21
CA ASP A 117 17.21 -2.48 2.36
C ASP A 117 15.68 -2.50 2.59
N TYR A 118 14.97 -1.42 2.26
CA TYR A 118 13.51 -1.39 2.31
C TYR A 118 12.89 -2.35 1.30
N SER A 119 13.20 -2.17 0.02
CA SER A 119 12.63 -2.97 -1.08
C SER A 119 13.01 -4.45 -0.94
N ALA A 120 14.28 -4.76 -0.62
CA ALA A 120 14.71 -6.12 -0.33
C ALA A 120 13.94 -6.74 0.85
N THR A 121 13.65 -5.95 1.90
CA THR A 121 12.85 -6.43 3.04
C THR A 121 11.42 -6.74 2.67
N VAL A 122 10.79 -5.93 1.81
CA VAL A 122 9.45 -6.23 1.27
C VAL A 122 9.49 -7.51 0.44
N ILE A 123 10.44 -7.64 -0.50
CA ILE A 123 10.58 -8.82 -1.37
C ILE A 123 10.76 -10.09 -0.54
N GLY A 124 11.68 -10.07 0.43
CA GLY A 124 11.94 -11.20 1.31
C GLY A 124 10.76 -11.56 2.20
N ALA A 125 10.05 -10.57 2.76
CA ALA A 125 8.86 -10.81 3.58
C ALA A 125 7.73 -11.48 2.78
N VAL A 126 7.54 -11.09 1.50
CA VAL A 126 6.57 -11.74 0.61
C VAL A 126 7.02 -13.17 0.26
N ARG A 127 8.30 -13.37 -0.04
CA ARG A 127 8.86 -14.69 -0.34
C ARG A 127 8.64 -15.68 0.79
N ASP A 128 8.97 -15.28 2.01
CA ASP A 128 8.97 -16.13 3.20
C ASP A 128 7.59 -16.22 3.88
N ASP A 129 6.53 -15.73 3.24
CA ASP A 129 5.15 -15.73 3.76
C ASP A 129 5.03 -15.12 5.16
N VAL A 130 5.84 -14.10 5.44
CA VAL A 130 5.77 -13.35 6.70
C VAL A 130 4.41 -12.66 6.78
N ASP A 131 3.79 -12.65 7.97
CA ASP A 131 2.65 -11.80 8.26
C ASP A 131 3.00 -10.36 7.85
N PHE A 132 2.37 -9.87 6.78
CA PHE A 132 2.85 -8.65 6.13
C PHE A 132 2.67 -7.41 7.00
N ARG A 133 1.94 -7.49 8.13
CA ARG A 133 1.90 -6.41 9.14
C ARG A 133 3.27 -6.18 9.78
N GLU A 134 4.09 -7.23 9.89
CA GLU A 134 5.42 -7.18 10.48
C GLU A 134 6.35 -6.19 9.79
N ILE A 135 6.10 -5.84 8.52
CA ILE A 135 6.92 -4.87 7.78
C ILE A 135 6.99 -3.50 8.46
N LEU A 136 6.05 -3.16 9.35
CA LEU A 136 6.07 -1.88 10.07
C LEU A 136 6.55 -1.98 11.52
N GLN A 137 6.81 -3.18 12.06
CA GLN A 137 7.04 -3.36 13.50
C GLN A 137 8.17 -4.35 13.84
N ALA A 138 8.56 -5.24 12.94
CA ALA A 138 9.55 -6.26 13.25
C ALA A 138 10.97 -5.69 13.41
N ASP A 139 11.79 -6.39 14.18
CA ASP A 139 13.24 -6.30 14.05
C ASP A 139 13.70 -7.24 12.92
N MET A 140 13.50 -6.80 11.68
CA MET A 140 13.86 -7.60 10.50
C MET A 140 14.37 -6.76 9.35
N VAL A 141 15.32 -7.33 8.62
CA VAL A 141 15.80 -6.84 7.33
C VAL A 141 16.22 -8.04 6.50
N TYR A 142 16.13 -7.91 5.18
CA TYR A 142 16.69 -8.89 4.26
C TYR A 142 17.96 -8.36 3.62
N VAL A 143 18.99 -9.19 3.60
CA VAL A 143 20.31 -8.93 3.01
C VAL A 143 20.66 -10.05 2.04
N GLY A 144 21.62 -9.81 1.15
CA GLY A 144 22.19 -10.86 0.31
C GLY A 144 22.95 -11.89 1.14
N LYS A 145 22.79 -13.17 0.81
CA LYS A 145 23.47 -14.30 1.45
C LYS A 145 24.99 -14.11 1.45
N ASN A 146 25.63 -14.43 2.58
CA ASN A 146 27.09 -14.36 2.72
C ASN A 146 27.86 -15.14 1.63
N SER A 147 27.29 -16.21 1.06
CA SER A 147 27.90 -17.01 -0.02
C SER A 147 28.03 -16.28 -1.36
N LEU A 148 27.42 -15.10 -1.51
CA LEU A 148 27.40 -14.32 -2.74
C LEU A 148 28.62 -13.39 -2.90
N ASN A 149 29.50 -13.30 -1.90
CA ASN A 149 30.70 -12.44 -1.91
C ASN A 149 30.38 -10.96 -2.24
N LEU A 150 29.25 -10.45 -1.74
CA LEU A 150 28.81 -9.07 -1.89
C LEU A 150 29.61 -8.14 -0.95
N PRO A 151 29.66 -6.82 -1.23
CA PRO A 151 30.08 -5.84 -0.23
C PRO A 151 29.31 -6.06 1.07
N ALA A 152 29.97 -5.90 2.21
CA ALA A 152 29.30 -6.03 3.51
C ALA A 152 28.18 -4.98 3.64
N TYR A 153 27.11 -5.32 4.36
CA TYR A 153 26.09 -4.32 4.70
C TYR A 153 26.74 -3.13 5.40
N ASN A 154 26.44 -1.93 4.94
CA ASN A 154 26.90 -0.69 5.54
C ASN A 154 25.71 0.23 5.80
N ARG A 155 25.56 0.68 7.04
CA ARG A 155 24.49 1.60 7.44
C ARG A 155 24.59 2.99 6.79
N ASN A 156 25.75 3.33 6.22
CA ASN A 156 26.04 4.63 5.63
C ASN A 156 25.89 4.66 4.10
N ASP A 157 25.72 3.52 3.41
CA ASP A 157 25.60 3.51 1.95
C ASP A 157 24.60 2.44 1.46
N ASN A 158 24.49 2.27 0.13
CA ASN A 158 23.63 1.26 -0.50
C ASN A 158 24.43 0.22 -1.31
N ALA A 159 25.75 0.12 -1.12
CA ALA A 159 26.62 -0.68 -1.98
C ALA A 159 26.27 -2.18 -1.95
N HIS A 160 25.86 -2.70 -0.79
CA HIS A 160 25.43 -4.09 -0.65
C HIS A 160 24.25 -4.44 -1.57
N TYR A 161 23.23 -3.59 -1.61
CA TYR A 161 22.02 -3.82 -2.40
C TYR A 161 22.20 -3.45 -3.86
N GLN A 162 23.00 -2.43 -4.16
CA GLN A 162 23.40 -2.13 -5.53
C GLN A 162 24.15 -3.33 -6.15
N ALA A 163 25.03 -3.99 -5.39
CA ALA A 163 25.75 -5.15 -5.89
C ALA A 163 24.85 -6.38 -6.17
N LEU A 164 23.76 -6.57 -5.39
CA LEU A 164 22.75 -7.59 -5.70
C LEU A 164 22.12 -7.35 -7.07
N GLU A 165 21.81 -6.09 -7.37
CA GLU A 165 21.19 -5.67 -8.62
C GLU A 165 22.18 -5.74 -9.80
N ASP A 166 23.37 -5.17 -9.65
CA ASP A 166 24.41 -5.12 -10.69
C ASP A 166 24.90 -6.51 -11.11
N GLN A 167 24.89 -7.48 -10.18
CA GLN A 167 25.26 -8.87 -10.44
C GLN A 167 24.09 -9.76 -10.88
N PHE A 168 22.90 -9.19 -11.06
CA PHE A 168 21.67 -9.90 -11.44
C PHE A 168 21.39 -11.10 -10.53
N ILE A 169 21.59 -10.94 -9.22
CA ILE A 169 21.32 -11.99 -8.24
C ILE A 169 19.82 -12.28 -8.24
N ASP A 170 19.45 -13.56 -8.34
CA ASP A 170 18.07 -14.00 -8.13
C ASP A 170 17.63 -13.69 -6.71
N LEU A 171 16.73 -12.73 -6.53
CA LEU A 171 16.27 -12.30 -5.20
C LEU A 171 15.40 -13.35 -4.51
N LYS A 172 14.86 -14.34 -5.24
CA LYS A 172 14.18 -15.49 -4.64
C LYS A 172 15.17 -16.30 -3.80
N GLU A 173 16.32 -16.64 -4.36
CA GLU A 173 17.32 -17.48 -3.70
C GLU A 173 18.37 -16.68 -2.94
N GLY A 174 18.67 -15.45 -3.37
CA GLY A 174 19.82 -14.68 -2.92
C GLY A 174 19.62 -13.93 -1.61
N LEU A 175 18.39 -13.69 -1.16
CA LEU A 175 18.11 -12.97 0.07
C LEU A 175 18.05 -13.90 1.30
N GLU A 176 18.52 -13.41 2.44
CA GLU A 176 18.35 -14.05 3.76
C GLU A 176 17.87 -13.03 4.80
N ARG A 177 17.01 -13.49 5.71
CA ARG A 177 16.46 -12.67 6.80
C ARG A 177 17.47 -12.58 7.94
N THR A 178 17.65 -11.38 8.46
CA THR A 178 18.37 -11.11 9.71
C THR A 178 17.66 -10.01 10.52
N THR A 179 18.24 -9.57 11.64
CA THR A 179 17.71 -8.48 12.46
C THR A 179 18.35 -7.15 12.10
N GLN A 180 17.56 -6.08 12.09
CA GLN A 180 18.09 -4.72 11.89
C GLN A 180 19.00 -4.31 13.02
N SER A 181 18.65 -4.68 14.25
CA SER A 181 19.45 -4.36 15.45
C SER A 181 20.86 -4.93 15.41
N SER A 182 21.10 -5.99 14.65
CA SER A 182 22.45 -6.55 14.45
C SER A 182 23.30 -5.77 13.45
N LEU A 183 22.68 -4.91 12.62
CA LEU A 183 23.34 -4.26 11.48
C LEU A 183 23.42 -2.73 11.58
N ASN A 184 22.34 -2.07 12.02
CA ASN A 184 22.23 -0.61 11.97
C ASN A 184 22.53 0.11 13.30
N GLY A 185 22.84 -0.65 14.35
CA GLY A 185 23.18 -0.13 15.68
C GLY A 185 21.98 0.36 16.51
N LEU A 186 20.75 0.18 16.03
CA LEU A 186 19.55 0.44 16.82
C LEU A 186 19.33 -0.69 17.83
N PRO A 187 18.89 -0.40 19.07
CA PRO A 187 18.40 -1.47 19.94
C PRO A 187 17.14 -2.09 19.31
N SER A 188 16.90 -3.38 19.56
CA SER A 188 15.75 -4.10 19.00
C SER A 188 14.40 -3.42 19.30
N SER A 189 14.27 -2.74 20.44
CA SER A 189 13.05 -1.98 20.78
C SER A 189 12.83 -0.73 19.91
N ALA A 190 13.87 -0.22 19.24
CA ALA A 190 13.83 0.94 18.36
C ALA A 190 13.83 0.59 16.86
N THR A 191 13.73 -0.69 16.50
CA THR A 191 13.50 -1.08 15.10
C THR A 191 12.00 -1.07 14.79
N ALA A 192 11.61 -0.88 13.53
CA ALA A 192 10.20 -0.90 13.10
C ALA A 192 10.09 -1.30 11.62
N GLY A 193 10.65 -2.47 11.28
CA GLY A 193 10.67 -3.01 9.93
C GLY A 193 11.19 -2.00 8.92
N VAL A 194 10.48 -1.79 7.82
CA VAL A 194 10.90 -0.87 6.76
C VAL A 194 10.98 0.59 7.21
N LEU A 195 10.27 0.98 8.27
CA LEU A 195 10.29 2.37 8.79
C LEU A 195 11.65 2.77 9.36
N THR A 196 12.46 1.80 9.80
CA THR A 196 13.81 2.02 10.35
C THR A 196 14.90 1.51 9.42
N SER A 197 14.54 1.16 8.19
CA SER A 197 15.52 0.93 7.12
C SER A 197 16.32 2.21 6.83
N ARG A 198 17.55 2.05 6.35
CA ARG A 198 18.38 3.15 5.90
C ARG A 198 17.70 3.92 4.78
N ALA A 199 17.10 3.22 3.79
CA ALA A 199 16.40 3.88 2.69
C ALA A 199 15.25 4.77 3.19
N ALA A 200 14.39 4.27 4.09
CA ALA A 200 13.33 5.10 4.68
C ALA A 200 13.90 6.28 5.47
N ALA A 201 14.98 6.08 6.23
CA ALA A 201 15.60 7.13 7.01
C ALA A 201 16.19 8.23 6.15
N LYS A 202 16.93 7.85 5.10
CA LYS A 202 17.51 8.77 4.13
C LYS A 202 16.45 9.64 3.47
N GLU A 203 15.28 9.09 3.19
CA GLU A 203 14.26 9.79 2.39
C GLU A 203 13.27 10.56 3.28
N PHE A 204 12.93 10.00 4.45
CA PHE A 204 11.80 10.49 5.24
C PHE A 204 12.16 11.02 6.64
N PHE A 205 13.37 10.74 7.13
CA PHE A 205 13.97 11.46 8.28
C PHE A 205 14.95 12.56 7.86
N TYR A 206 15.16 12.76 6.55
CA TYR A 206 15.98 13.82 6.01
C TYR A 206 15.48 15.19 6.45
N LEU A 207 16.33 15.88 7.25
CA LEU A 207 16.01 17.19 7.81
C LEU A 207 14.63 17.23 8.50
N GLY A 208 13.99 18.39 8.55
CA GLY A 208 12.63 18.58 9.04
C GLY A 208 12.40 18.09 10.47
N THR A 209 11.14 17.80 10.80
CA THR A 209 10.70 17.46 12.17
C THR A 209 10.00 16.09 12.22
N ASN A 210 10.44 15.18 11.34
CA ASN A 210 9.96 13.80 11.13
C ASN A 210 8.47 13.65 10.72
N ARG A 211 7.78 14.74 10.34
CA ARG A 211 6.43 14.67 9.74
C ARG A 211 6.44 14.02 8.35
N ALA A 212 7.55 14.08 7.62
CA ALA A 212 7.72 13.40 6.34
C ALA A 212 7.63 11.88 6.50
N MET A 213 8.37 11.28 7.44
CA MET A 213 8.24 9.85 7.79
C MET A 213 6.80 9.43 8.06
N PHE A 214 6.07 10.22 8.87
CA PHE A 214 4.66 9.95 9.11
C PHE A 214 3.82 10.00 7.83
N ARG A 215 3.93 11.08 7.06
CA ARG A 215 3.18 11.28 5.81
C ARG A 215 3.42 10.15 4.81
N PHE A 216 4.68 9.84 4.52
CA PHE A 216 5.02 8.78 3.57
C PHE A 216 4.62 7.39 4.09
N THR A 217 4.61 7.17 5.41
CA THR A 217 4.03 5.94 5.96
C THR A 217 2.53 5.83 5.62
N LEU A 218 1.76 6.92 5.71
CA LEU A 218 0.35 6.91 5.31
C LEU A 218 0.18 6.65 3.81
N MET A 219 0.95 7.34 2.98
CA MET A 219 0.89 7.17 1.53
C MET A 219 1.26 5.74 1.11
N ASN A 220 2.33 5.21 1.70
CA ASN A 220 2.89 3.93 1.32
C ASN A 220 2.20 2.73 1.97
N HIS A 221 1.55 2.89 3.13
CA HIS A 221 0.97 1.74 3.82
C HIS A 221 -0.52 1.83 4.08
N LEU A 222 -1.13 3.01 3.98
CA LEU A 222 -2.58 3.21 4.10
C LEU A 222 -3.22 3.76 2.81
N CYS A 223 -2.42 4.03 1.77
CA CYS A 223 -2.88 4.51 0.46
C CYS A 223 -3.72 5.80 0.58
N THR A 224 -3.30 6.69 1.50
CA THR A 224 -3.94 7.97 1.75
C THR A 224 -2.88 9.00 2.17
N ASP A 225 -3.19 10.29 2.03
CA ASP A 225 -2.31 11.39 2.43
C ASP A 225 -3.01 12.22 3.53
N LEU A 226 -2.37 13.30 4.00
CA LEU A 226 -2.91 14.17 5.04
C LEU A 226 -4.18 14.90 4.58
N GLU A 227 -4.27 15.32 3.32
CA GLU A 227 -5.43 16.07 2.80
C GLU A 227 -6.77 15.32 2.97
N PRO A 228 -6.91 14.04 2.56
CA PRO A 228 -8.12 13.24 2.82
C PRO A 228 -8.44 12.97 4.29
N LEU A 229 -7.47 13.21 5.19
CA LEU A 229 -7.57 12.95 6.62
C LEU A 229 -7.74 14.22 7.46
N LYS A 230 -7.92 15.39 6.83
CA LYS A 230 -8.20 16.64 7.53
C LYS A 230 -9.40 16.49 8.46
N ASP A 231 -9.19 16.73 9.76
CA ASP A 231 -10.20 16.68 10.80
C ASP A 231 -10.00 17.81 11.82
N ASN A 232 -10.79 18.88 11.70
CA ASN A 232 -10.76 20.02 12.63
C ASN A 232 -11.60 19.80 13.90
N THR A 233 -12.13 18.59 14.13
CA THR A 233 -12.89 18.24 15.33
C THR A 233 -12.02 17.61 16.42
N ARG A 234 -10.75 17.33 16.14
CA ARG A 234 -9.79 16.75 17.10
C ARG A 234 -9.09 17.84 17.92
N SER A 235 -8.68 17.46 19.13
CA SER A 235 -7.93 18.34 20.03
C SER A 235 -6.62 18.84 19.39
N THR A 236 -6.27 20.09 19.69
CA THR A 236 -5.07 20.77 19.18
C THR A 236 -3.92 20.79 20.20
N ASP A 237 -4.09 20.12 21.34
CA ASP A 237 -3.20 20.13 22.51
C ASP A 237 -1.79 19.61 22.23
N ARG A 238 -1.64 18.71 21.25
CA ARG A 238 -0.35 18.16 20.83
C ARG A 238 0.26 18.81 19.59
N ILE A 239 -0.36 19.85 19.05
CA ILE A 239 0.25 20.57 17.92
C ILE A 239 1.48 21.33 18.44
N ARG A 240 2.64 21.06 17.83
CA ARG A 240 3.94 21.56 18.29
C ARG A 240 4.10 23.08 18.20
N GLN A 241 5.10 23.59 18.90
CA GLN A 241 5.46 25.01 18.95
C GLN A 241 5.87 25.60 17.60
N ASP A 242 6.33 24.76 16.66
CA ASP A 242 6.83 25.18 15.35
C ASP A 242 5.72 25.62 14.37
N VAL A 243 4.46 25.43 14.72
CA VAL A 243 3.30 25.80 13.91
C VAL A 243 2.66 27.09 14.44
N SER A 244 2.69 28.15 13.64
CA SER A 244 2.03 29.42 13.98
C SER A 244 0.53 29.25 14.20
N ARG A 245 0.00 29.94 15.22
CA ARG A 245 -1.45 30.04 15.49
C ARG A 245 -2.12 31.24 14.81
N SER A 246 -1.34 32.06 14.13
CA SER A 246 -1.78 33.20 13.31
C SER A 246 -0.90 33.31 12.07
N PRO A 247 -0.88 32.28 11.19
CA PRO A 247 -0.05 32.31 9.99
C PRO A 247 -0.47 33.51 9.12
N GLY A 248 0.49 34.33 8.71
CA GLY A 248 0.22 35.58 7.99
C GLY A 248 -0.57 36.63 8.80
N GLY A 249 -0.65 36.49 10.12
CA GLY A 249 -1.44 37.37 10.99
C GLY A 249 -2.92 36.99 11.13
N ASP A 250 -3.37 35.89 10.51
CA ASP A 250 -4.78 35.45 10.54
C ASP A 250 -4.95 34.11 11.25
N SER A 251 -5.51 34.13 12.46
CA SER A 251 -5.74 32.92 13.26
C SER A 251 -6.81 32.00 12.68
N ARG A 252 -7.68 32.49 11.80
CA ARG A 252 -8.70 31.67 11.14
C ARG A 252 -8.07 30.64 10.22
N LEU A 253 -6.91 30.96 9.64
CA LEU A 253 -6.16 30.01 8.81
C LEU A 253 -5.67 28.82 9.63
N PHE A 254 -5.20 29.05 10.85
CA PHE A 254 -4.83 27.96 11.75
C PHE A 254 -6.04 27.09 12.09
N ILE A 255 -7.14 27.70 12.53
CA ILE A 255 -8.34 26.98 12.99
C ILE A 255 -9.00 26.18 11.86
N ASN A 256 -9.04 26.72 10.64
CA ASN A 256 -9.77 26.12 9.52
C ASN A 256 -8.92 25.21 8.63
N ASN A 257 -7.60 25.41 8.60
CA ASN A 257 -6.71 24.68 7.68
C ASN A 257 -5.65 23.88 8.43
N CYS A 258 -4.79 24.54 9.21
CA CYS A 258 -3.61 23.88 9.80
C CYS A 258 -4.00 22.85 10.87
N SER A 259 -4.90 23.22 11.78
CA SER A 259 -5.36 22.34 12.87
C SER A 259 -5.88 21.00 12.34
N SER A 260 -6.57 21.01 11.20
CA SER A 260 -7.19 19.82 10.63
C SER A 260 -6.20 18.72 10.24
N CYS A 261 -4.98 19.07 9.79
CA CYS A 261 -3.92 18.10 9.56
C CYS A 261 -3.16 17.80 10.85
N HIS A 262 -2.78 18.85 11.58
CA HIS A 262 -1.86 18.74 12.70
C HIS A 262 -2.45 18.05 13.93
N SER A 263 -3.75 18.20 14.21
CA SER A 263 -4.40 17.56 15.35
C SER A 263 -4.37 16.03 15.27
N GLY A 264 -4.28 15.44 14.07
CA GLY A 264 -4.09 14.00 13.90
C GLY A 264 -2.63 13.61 13.74
N MET A 265 -1.89 14.36 12.92
CA MET A 265 -0.51 14.06 12.57
C MET A 265 0.46 14.21 13.73
N ASP A 266 0.45 15.33 14.46
CA ASP A 266 1.47 15.63 15.47
C ASP A 266 1.48 14.63 16.64
N PRO A 267 0.32 14.20 17.20
CA PRO A 267 0.27 13.14 18.20
C PRO A 267 0.89 11.80 17.75
N LEU A 268 0.76 11.45 16.47
CA LEU A 268 1.25 10.19 15.92
C LEU A 268 2.72 10.28 15.51
N ALA A 269 3.12 11.39 14.87
CA ALA A 269 4.50 11.67 14.48
C ALA A 269 5.45 11.74 15.69
N GLN A 270 4.92 11.95 16.90
CA GLN A 270 5.69 11.85 18.15
C GLN A 270 6.38 10.49 18.32
N ALA A 271 5.86 9.40 17.72
CA ALA A 271 6.51 8.09 17.73
C ALA A 271 7.97 8.10 17.22
N PHE A 272 8.32 9.12 16.43
CA PHE A 272 9.66 9.30 15.86
C PHE A 272 10.54 10.31 16.60
N ALA A 273 10.14 10.77 17.79
CA ALA A 273 10.81 11.86 18.52
C ALA A 273 12.29 11.61 18.84
N TYR A 274 12.70 10.34 18.93
CA TYR A 274 14.08 9.95 19.22
C TYR A 274 14.91 9.62 17.98
N TYR A 275 14.33 9.65 16.77
CA TYR A 275 15.00 9.27 15.53
C TYR A 275 15.52 10.48 14.74
N ASN A 276 16.70 10.33 14.16
CA ASN A 276 17.29 11.30 13.25
C ASN A 276 17.93 10.58 12.04
N TYR A 277 18.29 11.35 11.02
CA TYR A 277 19.20 10.92 9.98
C TYR A 277 20.49 11.73 10.11
N GLU A 278 21.58 11.05 10.43
CA GLU A 278 22.91 11.64 10.59
C GLU A 278 23.65 11.62 9.26
N PHE A 279 24.04 12.79 8.78
CA PHE A 279 24.83 12.99 7.55
C PHE A 279 25.60 14.31 7.65
N ASN A 280 26.55 14.54 6.74
CA ASN A 280 27.28 15.80 6.67
C ASN A 280 26.63 16.74 5.65
N PRO A 281 25.81 17.73 6.03
CA PRO A 281 25.11 18.59 5.06
C PRO A 281 26.05 19.47 4.22
N GLU A 282 27.28 19.73 4.66
CA GLU A 282 28.24 20.54 3.91
C GLU A 282 28.96 19.75 2.81
N GLN A 283 29.26 18.48 3.07
CA GLN A 283 30.00 17.61 2.15
C GLN A 283 29.11 16.62 1.39
N ASP A 284 27.93 16.34 1.93
CA ASP A 284 26.93 15.40 1.44
C ASP A 284 25.53 16.04 1.55
N PRO A 285 25.24 17.07 0.74
CA PRO A 285 23.97 17.79 0.83
C PRO A 285 22.78 16.91 0.47
N THR A 286 22.96 15.76 -0.18
CA THR A 286 21.88 14.81 -0.50
C THR A 286 21.74 13.71 0.54
N GLY A 287 22.62 13.63 1.54
CA GLY A 287 22.58 12.61 2.58
C GLY A 287 22.87 11.20 2.07
N GLU A 288 23.60 11.04 0.95
CA GLU A 288 23.91 9.73 0.35
C GLU A 288 24.79 8.86 1.25
N SER A 289 25.60 9.45 2.12
CA SER A 289 26.52 8.76 3.04
C SER A 289 25.99 8.71 4.48
N GLY A 290 24.71 9.04 4.68
CA GLY A 290 24.11 9.11 6.01
C GLY A 290 23.54 7.80 6.54
N ALA A 291 23.16 7.82 7.82
CA ALA A 291 22.54 6.71 8.53
C ALA A 291 21.43 7.15 9.48
N ILE A 292 20.51 6.22 9.76
CA ILE A 292 19.54 6.40 10.84
C ILE A 292 20.27 6.48 12.19
N ALA A 293 19.82 7.38 13.06
CA ALA A 293 20.30 7.56 14.41
C ALA A 293 19.14 7.55 15.41
N TYR A 294 19.42 7.13 16.64
CA TYR A 294 18.42 7.00 17.69
C TYR A 294 19.02 7.31 19.07
N ASN A 295 18.37 8.19 19.82
CA ASN A 295 18.76 8.50 21.19
C ASN A 295 18.28 7.39 22.14
N THR A 296 19.20 6.49 22.51
CA THR A 296 18.94 5.39 23.43
C THR A 296 18.69 5.87 24.87
N SER A 297 18.28 4.95 25.75
CA SER A 297 18.11 5.29 27.17
C SER A 297 19.43 5.77 27.77
N GLY A 298 19.41 6.92 28.46
CA GLY A 298 20.62 7.55 29.02
C GLY A 298 21.36 8.49 28.07
N GLN A 299 21.01 8.52 26.78
CA GLN A 299 21.49 9.56 25.86
C GLN A 299 20.55 10.76 25.89
N THR A 300 21.11 11.97 25.91
CA THR A 300 20.33 13.21 25.82
C THR A 300 20.86 14.06 24.69
N ASP A 301 19.94 14.62 23.92
CA ASP A 301 20.24 15.68 22.96
C ASP A 301 20.64 16.96 23.73
N PRO A 302 21.75 17.61 23.38
CA PRO A 302 22.27 18.77 24.11
C PRO A 302 21.35 20.00 24.03
N ASP A 303 20.58 20.14 22.94
CA ASP A 303 19.70 21.29 22.75
C ASP A 303 18.39 21.13 23.53
N THR A 304 17.88 19.90 23.63
CA THR A 304 16.62 19.63 24.34
C THR A 304 16.80 19.28 25.81
N GLY A 305 17.99 18.78 26.20
CA GLY A 305 18.23 18.21 27.53
C GLY A 305 17.44 16.93 27.81
N THR A 306 16.84 16.34 26.78
CA THR A 306 16.03 15.11 26.85
C THR A 306 16.48 14.12 25.79
N ARG A 307 15.85 12.94 25.69
CA ARG A 307 16.09 12.01 24.58
C ARG A 307 15.55 12.52 23.24
N VAL A 308 14.66 13.52 23.24
CA VAL A 308 14.04 14.06 22.03
C VAL A 308 15.10 14.77 21.17
N GLN A 309 15.12 14.46 19.87
CA GLN A 309 16.03 15.07 18.91
C GLN A 309 15.75 16.57 18.79
N ALA A 310 16.79 17.41 18.73
CA ALA A 310 16.71 18.87 18.64
C ALA A 310 15.72 19.36 17.57
N LYS A 311 15.62 18.63 16.46
CA LYS A 311 14.68 18.91 15.37
C LYS A 311 13.21 18.96 15.78
N TYR A 312 12.80 18.38 16.90
CA TYR A 312 11.42 18.49 17.40
C TYR A 312 11.14 19.82 18.12
N HIS A 313 12.18 20.54 18.54
CA HIS A 313 12.08 21.79 19.31
C HIS A 313 12.55 23.02 18.50
N ILE A 314 12.82 22.85 17.20
CA ILE A 314 13.13 23.98 16.30
C ILE A 314 11.93 24.92 16.17
N ASN A 315 12.19 26.20 15.89
CA ASN A 315 11.16 27.23 15.75
C ASN A 315 10.21 27.33 16.96
N SER A 316 10.70 27.04 18.17
CA SER A 316 9.92 27.09 19.42
C SER A 316 9.29 28.47 19.70
N THR A 317 9.82 29.53 19.09
CA THR A 317 9.29 30.90 19.17
C THR A 317 8.07 31.15 18.27
N SER A 318 7.74 30.25 17.33
CA SER A 318 6.58 30.41 16.43
C SER A 318 5.25 30.42 17.20
N PHE A 319 5.12 29.55 18.20
CA PHE A 319 4.06 29.59 19.19
C PHE A 319 4.58 29.01 20.52
N PRO A 320 5.11 29.85 21.45
CA PRO A 320 5.75 29.38 22.68
C PRO A 320 4.87 28.51 23.58
N TYR A 321 3.54 28.70 23.51
CA TYR A 321 2.56 27.91 24.26
C TYR A 321 2.12 26.63 23.55
N GLY A 322 2.76 26.27 22.42
CA GLY A 322 2.52 25.02 21.72
C GLY A 322 3.09 23.82 22.47
N PHE A 323 2.80 22.62 21.98
CA PHE A 323 3.27 21.40 22.60
C PHE A 323 4.80 21.26 22.50
N VAL A 324 5.46 21.13 23.64
CA VAL A 324 6.86 20.73 23.74
C VAL A 324 6.90 19.21 23.81
N THR A 325 7.42 18.55 22.78
CA THR A 325 7.49 17.08 22.76
C THR A 325 8.45 16.58 23.85
N PRO A 326 7.97 15.81 24.86
CA PRO A 326 8.80 15.39 25.99
C PRO A 326 9.45 14.01 25.80
N ASN A 327 8.88 13.18 24.94
CA ASN A 327 9.25 11.78 24.71
C ASN A 327 8.64 11.26 23.39
N ASP A 328 8.72 9.95 23.13
CA ASP A 328 8.15 9.27 21.96
C ASP A 328 6.77 8.62 22.20
N ASP A 329 6.04 9.04 23.24
CA ASP A 329 4.68 8.56 23.52
C ASP A 329 3.67 9.17 22.54
N TRP A 330 3.03 8.35 21.72
CA TRP A 330 2.07 8.77 20.72
C TRP A 330 0.64 8.38 21.10
N GLN A 331 -0.35 9.07 20.53
CA GLN A 331 -1.77 8.75 20.69
C GLN A 331 -2.52 8.96 19.38
N ASN A 332 -3.38 8.02 19.00
CA ASN A 332 -4.15 8.05 17.76
C ASN A 332 -5.52 8.73 17.96
N TYR A 333 -5.59 10.04 17.71
CA TYR A 333 -6.86 10.78 17.77
C TYR A 333 -7.85 10.40 16.67
N TRP A 334 -7.39 9.77 15.59
CA TRP A 334 -8.24 9.31 14.48
C TRP A 334 -9.04 8.05 14.79
N ARG A 335 -8.82 7.43 15.96
CA ARG A 335 -9.77 6.46 16.54
C ARG A 335 -11.13 7.05 16.87
N GLN A 336 -11.27 8.37 16.79
CA GLN A 336 -12.53 9.08 16.93
C GLN A 336 -12.74 10.03 15.77
N GLY A 337 -14.01 10.38 15.53
CA GLY A 337 -14.39 11.30 14.46
C GLY A 337 -14.36 10.66 13.07
N PRO A 338 -14.34 11.46 12.00
CA PRO A 338 -14.47 11.01 10.61
C PRO A 338 -13.41 9.98 10.18
N ASN A 339 -12.23 9.99 10.80
CA ASN A 339 -11.13 9.09 10.43
C ASN A 339 -11.20 7.71 11.10
N GLN A 340 -12.25 7.42 11.88
CA GLN A 340 -12.58 6.04 12.30
C GLN A 340 -12.79 5.11 11.10
N LYS A 341 -13.15 5.66 9.94
CA LYS A 341 -13.31 4.94 8.66
C LYS A 341 -12.05 4.18 8.22
N LEU A 342 -10.87 4.51 8.75
CA LEU A 342 -9.64 3.75 8.50
C LEU A 342 -9.67 2.35 9.15
N GLY A 343 -10.63 2.10 10.03
CA GLY A 343 -10.89 0.78 10.61
C GLY A 343 -9.79 0.36 11.58
N TRP A 344 -9.51 1.19 12.58
CA TRP A 344 -8.53 0.92 13.63
C TRP A 344 -8.91 -0.32 14.44
N ASP A 345 -7.91 -1.13 14.79
CA ASP A 345 -8.10 -2.36 15.55
C ASP A 345 -8.56 -2.06 16.98
N SER A 346 -9.73 -2.57 17.37
CA SER A 346 -10.32 -2.38 18.70
C SER A 346 -9.53 -3.06 19.82
N ASP A 347 -8.72 -4.06 19.49
CA ASP A 347 -7.93 -4.82 20.46
C ASP A 347 -6.61 -4.10 20.81
N LEU A 348 -6.24 -3.08 20.03
CA LEU A 348 -5.10 -2.20 20.30
C LEU A 348 -5.51 -0.96 21.08
N PRO A 349 -4.62 -0.43 21.95
CA PRO A 349 -4.94 0.67 22.86
C PRO A 349 -5.10 2.03 22.17
N GLY A 350 -4.61 2.19 20.93
CA GLY A 350 -4.63 3.49 20.24
C GLY A 350 -3.63 4.51 20.77
N GLN A 351 -2.63 4.04 21.51
CA GLN A 351 -1.53 4.82 22.05
C GLN A 351 -0.35 3.87 22.29
N GLY A 352 0.85 4.41 22.40
CA GLY A 352 2.05 3.62 22.69
C GLY A 352 3.29 4.49 22.68
N SER A 353 4.46 3.86 22.59
CA SER A 353 5.74 4.55 22.60
C SER A 353 6.63 4.03 21.47
N GLY A 354 7.20 4.96 20.70
CA GLY A 354 8.16 4.66 19.64
C GLY A 354 7.55 4.09 18.36
N ALA A 355 8.41 4.01 17.33
CA ALA A 355 8.05 3.61 15.98
C ALA A 355 7.45 2.18 15.88
N LYS A 356 7.89 1.25 16.74
CA LYS A 356 7.44 -0.15 16.71
C LYS A 356 5.94 -0.28 17.02
N SER A 357 5.49 0.27 18.14
CA SER A 357 4.06 0.21 18.50
C SER A 357 3.21 1.10 17.59
N PHE A 358 3.77 2.19 17.06
CA PHE A 358 3.12 3.00 16.03
C PHE A 358 2.89 2.19 14.75
N GLY A 359 3.90 1.45 14.30
CA GLY A 359 3.79 0.53 13.16
C GLY A 359 2.72 -0.53 13.40
N GLN A 360 2.62 -1.06 14.62
CA GLN A 360 1.55 -1.99 15.02
C GLN A 360 0.16 -1.37 14.86
N GLU A 361 -0.05 -0.16 15.36
CA GLU A 361 -1.33 0.56 15.24
C GLU A 361 -1.76 0.71 13.77
N LEU A 362 -0.83 1.09 12.90
CA LEU A 362 -1.11 1.28 11.48
C LEU A 362 -1.36 -0.05 10.76
N ALA A 363 -0.48 -1.04 10.97
CA ALA A 363 -0.52 -2.32 10.27
C ALA A 363 -1.77 -3.15 10.59
N ASN A 364 -2.36 -2.94 11.77
CA ASN A 364 -3.59 -3.64 12.17
C ASN A 364 -4.88 -2.93 11.70
N SER A 365 -4.78 -1.76 11.07
CA SER A 365 -5.94 -1.07 10.51
C SER A 365 -6.52 -1.78 9.28
N ASN A 366 -7.81 -1.59 9.03
CA ASN A 366 -8.44 -2.04 7.77
C ASN A 366 -7.84 -1.30 6.55
N ALA A 367 -7.49 -0.03 6.70
CA ALA A 367 -6.84 0.77 5.67
C ALA A 367 -5.49 0.17 5.23
N PHE A 368 -4.70 -0.39 6.16
CA PHE A 368 -3.47 -1.07 5.81
C PHE A 368 -3.72 -2.28 4.89
N ALA A 369 -4.60 -3.18 5.31
CA ALA A 369 -4.94 -4.38 4.55
C ALA A 369 -5.48 -4.02 3.14
N GLN A 370 -6.40 -3.06 3.08
CA GLN A 370 -6.98 -2.60 1.82
C GLN A 370 -5.93 -1.93 0.92
N CYS A 371 -4.98 -1.18 1.49
CA CYS A 371 -3.92 -0.54 0.71
C CYS A 371 -3.04 -1.58 0.02
N GLN A 372 -2.64 -2.64 0.72
CA GLN A 372 -1.81 -3.70 0.12
C GLN A 372 -2.56 -4.38 -1.03
N VAL A 373 -3.84 -4.68 -0.84
CA VAL A 373 -4.69 -5.29 -1.88
C VAL A 373 -4.86 -4.36 -3.08
N LYS A 374 -5.09 -3.05 -2.87
CA LYS A 374 -5.19 -2.07 -3.96
C LYS A 374 -3.89 -1.99 -4.78
N LYS A 375 -2.74 -2.04 -4.11
CA LYS A 375 -1.44 -2.02 -4.78
C LYS A 375 -1.22 -3.27 -5.60
N VAL A 376 -1.54 -4.45 -5.06
CA VAL A 376 -1.47 -5.72 -5.81
C VAL A 376 -2.45 -5.71 -6.98
N PHE A 377 -3.68 -5.25 -6.77
CA PHE A 377 -4.67 -5.05 -7.83
C PHE A 377 -4.10 -4.23 -8.97
N LYS A 378 -3.56 -3.04 -8.68
CA LYS A 378 -2.95 -2.19 -9.69
C LYS A 378 -1.78 -2.86 -10.41
N SER A 379 -0.93 -3.57 -9.67
CA SER A 379 0.25 -4.24 -10.23
C SER A 379 -0.10 -5.41 -11.15
N VAL A 380 -1.13 -6.19 -10.82
CA VAL A 380 -1.48 -7.42 -11.55
C VAL A 380 -2.50 -7.14 -12.65
N CYS A 381 -3.50 -6.30 -12.36
CA CYS A 381 -4.53 -5.93 -13.33
C CYS A 381 -4.07 -4.80 -14.27
N LEU A 382 -2.97 -4.10 -13.95
CA LEU A 382 -2.39 -3.00 -14.73
C LEU A 382 -3.30 -1.78 -14.87
N ARG A 383 -4.22 -1.60 -13.92
CA ARG A 383 -5.19 -0.50 -13.86
C ARG A 383 -5.68 -0.27 -12.44
N ASP A 384 -6.25 0.90 -12.17
CA ASP A 384 -6.97 1.13 -10.93
C ASP A 384 -8.36 0.46 -10.99
N ALA A 385 -9.04 0.37 -9.84
CA ALA A 385 -10.42 -0.13 -9.79
C ALA A 385 -11.38 0.89 -10.42
N GLU A 386 -12.14 0.45 -11.43
CA GLU A 386 -13.00 1.31 -12.24
C GLU A 386 -14.48 0.90 -12.15
N SER A 387 -14.74 -0.35 -11.76
CA SER A 387 -16.08 -0.92 -11.69
C SER A 387 -16.49 -1.32 -10.26
N GLN A 388 -17.80 -1.50 -10.07
CA GLN A 388 -18.33 -2.06 -8.81
C GLN A 388 -17.82 -3.49 -8.55
N ALA A 389 -17.53 -4.25 -9.62
CA ALA A 389 -16.95 -5.58 -9.51
C ALA A 389 -15.51 -5.53 -8.98
N ASP A 390 -14.69 -4.57 -9.45
CA ASP A 390 -13.32 -4.36 -8.94
C ASP A 390 -13.34 -4.00 -7.45
N ILE A 391 -14.24 -3.08 -7.06
CA ILE A 391 -14.38 -2.65 -5.67
C ILE A 391 -14.82 -3.84 -4.80
N ALA A 392 -15.75 -4.66 -5.28
CA ALA A 392 -16.17 -5.88 -4.58
C ALA A 392 -15.02 -6.89 -4.47
N GLN A 393 -14.23 -7.09 -5.54
CA GLN A 393 -13.07 -7.97 -5.54
C GLN A 393 -12.01 -7.51 -4.55
N ILE A 394 -11.66 -6.23 -4.54
CA ILE A 394 -10.71 -5.66 -3.57
C ILE A 394 -11.22 -5.86 -2.14
N SER A 395 -12.51 -5.64 -1.89
CA SER A 395 -13.12 -5.85 -0.58
C SER A 395 -13.03 -7.32 -0.14
N ALA A 396 -13.40 -8.26 -1.03
CA ALA A 396 -13.33 -9.69 -0.76
C ALA A 396 -11.89 -10.17 -0.52
N THR A 397 -10.95 -9.72 -1.36
CA THR A 397 -9.52 -10.04 -1.23
C THR A 397 -8.94 -9.42 0.04
N THR A 398 -9.38 -8.23 0.46
CA THR A 398 -8.98 -7.62 1.74
C THR A 398 -9.43 -8.46 2.93
N ALA A 399 -10.67 -8.98 2.90
CA ALA A 399 -11.14 -9.89 3.94
C ALA A 399 -10.35 -11.20 3.95
N SER A 400 -10.09 -11.78 2.77
CA SER A 400 -9.26 -12.99 2.62
C SER A 400 -7.84 -12.78 3.14
N PHE A 401 -7.21 -11.65 2.81
CA PHE A 401 -5.86 -11.31 3.27
C PHE A 401 -5.76 -11.33 4.80
N LYS A 402 -6.73 -10.72 5.48
CA LYS A 402 -6.80 -10.72 6.96
C LYS A 402 -7.04 -12.12 7.55
N GLN A 403 -7.82 -12.96 6.85
CA GLN A 403 -8.13 -14.33 7.28
C GLN A 403 -6.96 -15.31 7.04
N ASN A 404 -6.11 -15.04 6.05
CA ASN A 404 -4.98 -15.88 5.64
C ASN A 404 -3.65 -15.32 6.13
N ALA A 405 -3.60 -14.96 7.42
CA ALA A 405 -2.39 -14.52 8.12
C ALA A 405 -1.62 -13.38 7.42
N TYR A 406 -2.30 -12.52 6.67
CA TYR A 406 -1.69 -11.42 5.93
C TYR A 406 -0.57 -11.87 4.97
N GLN A 407 -0.70 -13.02 4.31
CA GLN A 407 0.23 -13.47 3.29
C GLN A 407 0.00 -12.75 1.96
N LEU A 408 0.98 -11.95 1.51
CA LEU A 408 0.78 -11.12 0.31
C LEU A 408 0.77 -11.96 -0.98
N LYS A 409 1.50 -13.09 -1.05
CA LYS A 409 1.43 -14.00 -2.21
C LYS A 409 -0.01 -14.48 -2.47
N ARG A 410 -0.80 -14.72 -1.41
CA ARG A 410 -2.22 -15.06 -1.56
C ARG A 410 -3.02 -13.95 -2.25
N VAL A 411 -2.72 -12.68 -1.95
CA VAL A 411 -3.36 -11.53 -2.60
C VAL A 411 -3.01 -11.48 -4.09
N PHE A 412 -1.74 -11.70 -4.45
CA PHE A 412 -1.33 -11.80 -5.86
C PHE A 412 -2.07 -12.95 -6.58
N ALA A 413 -2.27 -14.08 -5.91
CA ALA A 413 -2.99 -15.22 -6.48
C ALA A 413 -4.48 -14.93 -6.72
N GLU A 414 -5.16 -14.36 -5.73
CA GLU A 414 -6.60 -14.04 -5.83
C GLU A 414 -6.88 -12.94 -6.85
N VAL A 415 -6.04 -11.90 -6.89
CA VAL A 415 -6.14 -10.82 -7.88
C VAL A 415 -5.75 -11.34 -9.28
N GLY A 416 -4.72 -12.17 -9.38
CA GLY A 416 -4.32 -12.79 -10.64
C GLY A 416 -5.46 -13.60 -11.25
N ASN A 417 -6.11 -14.44 -10.44
CA ASN A 417 -7.30 -15.19 -10.87
C ASN A 417 -8.44 -14.27 -11.33
N TYR A 418 -8.65 -13.12 -10.68
CA TYR A 418 -9.66 -12.16 -11.11
C TYR A 418 -9.35 -11.54 -12.48
N CYS A 419 -8.09 -11.19 -12.74
CA CYS A 419 -7.68 -10.45 -13.94
C CYS A 419 -7.15 -11.33 -15.08
N MET A 420 -7.07 -12.65 -14.92
CA MET A 420 -6.55 -13.55 -15.98
C MET A 420 -7.46 -13.67 -17.21
N GLY A 421 -8.73 -13.26 -17.11
CA GLY A 421 -9.67 -13.22 -18.23
C GLY A 421 -9.73 -11.89 -18.99
N GLU A 422 -8.96 -10.88 -18.54
CA GLU A 422 -8.92 -9.52 -19.10
C GLU A 422 -7.82 -9.32 -20.14
#